data_AF-A0A9D8BF90-F1
#
_entry.id   AF-A0A9D8BF90-F1
#
_cell.length_a   1.000
_cell.length_b   1.000
_cell.length_c   1.000
_cell.angle_alpha   90.00
_cell.angle_beta   90.00
_cell.angle_gamma   90.00
#
_symmetry.space_group_name_H-M   'P 1'
#
loop_
_entity.id
_entity.type
_entity.pdbx_description
1 polymer ?
#
loop_
_entity_poly.entity_id
_entity_poly.type
_entity_poly.pdbx_seq_one_letter_code
_entity_poly.pdbx_strand_id
1 'polypeptide(L)'
;QDQLSFSYVIPNHYLGFFDLFGFIVIEQTEPEKGCGWRFLSIKTTSFGMVLADFLLRSPIELFFQMNSLEETRKIFREKLSSQVPSWKHILPAVLKKNSTGLHVFKVSLYKSWKMIAIDADSSLNAFAFAILNAFDFDCDHLYYFNYIDTAGVSRRIYHDYVSEAEHLVSDYTIGSLNLQVGQTMTFVFDFGDNWEFKLLLKELNPIEVQAGPPRVVKSGGNPPPLQYPDYDED
;
A
#
# COMPACT_ATOMS: atom_id res chain seq x y z
N GLN A 1 5.58 46.37 5.84
CA GLN A 1 5.40 45.14 5.05
C GLN A 1 6.13 44.08 5.85
N ASP A 2 5.42 43.43 6.76
CA ASP A 2 6.04 42.54 7.75
C ASP A 2 6.45 41.24 7.05
N GLN A 3 7.76 41.04 6.93
CA GLN A 3 8.34 39.79 6.46
C GLN A 3 8.11 38.73 7.55
N LEU A 4 7.13 37.86 7.32
CA LEU A 4 6.99 36.61 8.08
C LEU A 4 8.23 35.74 7.81
N SER A 5 9.22 35.78 8.69
CA SER A 5 10.35 34.86 8.66
C SER A 5 9.93 33.53 9.30
N PHE A 6 9.50 32.58 8.48
CA PHE A 6 9.37 31.19 8.92
C PHE A 6 10.75 30.56 8.93
N SER A 7 11.38 30.42 10.11
CA SER A 7 12.58 29.61 10.26
C SER A 7 12.18 28.14 10.39
N TYR A 8 11.88 27.49 9.26
CA TYR A 8 11.70 26.05 9.24
C TYR A 8 13.06 25.37 9.24
N VAL A 9 13.38 24.66 10.33
CA VAL A 9 14.60 23.83 10.39
C VAL A 9 14.28 22.52 9.67
N ILE A 10 14.91 22.29 8.52
CA ILE A 10 14.78 21.04 7.77
C ILE A 10 15.42 19.92 8.60
N PRO A 11 14.66 18.89 9.02
CA PRO A 11 15.24 17.75 9.75
C PRO A 11 16.34 17.06 8.93
N ASN A 12 17.41 16.61 9.61
CA ASN A 12 18.59 16.06 8.93
C ASN A 12 18.28 14.92 7.95
N HIS A 13 17.29 14.06 8.22
CA HIS A 13 16.94 12.97 7.30
C HIS A 13 16.52 13.46 5.90
N TYR A 14 15.94 14.65 5.77
CA TYR A 14 15.64 15.26 4.46
C TYR A 14 16.91 15.65 3.70
N LEU A 15 17.97 16.06 4.40
CA LEU A 15 19.27 16.31 3.76
C LEU A 15 19.80 15.01 3.14
N GLY A 16 19.70 13.89 3.86
CA GLY A 16 20.06 12.57 3.33
C GLY A 16 19.27 12.20 2.07
N PHE A 17 17.96 12.48 2.05
CA PHE A 17 17.14 12.27 0.85
C PHE A 17 17.55 13.20 -0.31
N PHE A 18 17.82 14.48 -0.03
CA PHE A 18 18.22 15.42 -1.07
C PHE A 18 19.59 15.06 -1.69
N ASP A 19 20.52 14.54 -0.89
CA ASP A 19 21.79 13.99 -1.37
C ASP A 19 21.58 12.73 -2.22
N LEU A 20 20.77 11.79 -1.71
CA LEU A 20 20.43 10.54 -2.41
C LEU A 20 19.81 10.75 -3.80
N PHE A 21 18.93 11.75 -3.94
CA PHE A 21 18.29 12.09 -5.20
C PHE A 21 19.08 13.14 -6.03
N GLY A 22 20.27 13.51 -5.58
CA GLY A 22 21.19 14.38 -6.32
C GLY A 22 20.74 15.83 -6.40
N PHE A 23 19.91 16.32 -5.47
CA PHE A 23 19.55 17.74 -5.35
C PHE A 23 20.68 18.53 -4.66
N ILE A 24 21.34 17.90 -3.71
CA ILE A 24 22.51 18.45 -3.02
C ILE A 24 23.65 17.43 -3.03
N VAL A 25 24.82 17.89 -2.63
CA VAL A 25 25.97 17.05 -2.28
C VAL A 25 26.35 17.38 -0.85
N ILE A 26 26.41 16.35 -0.01
CA ILE A 26 26.83 16.46 1.40
C ILE A 26 28.26 15.95 1.53
N GLU A 27 29.17 16.85 1.90
CA GLU A 27 30.54 16.47 2.24
C GLU A 27 30.58 15.99 3.69
N GLN A 28 30.70 14.69 3.90
CA GLN A 28 30.69 14.09 5.23
C GLN A 28 32.05 14.21 5.93
N THR A 29 32.07 14.14 7.26
CA THR A 29 33.29 14.06 8.07
C THR A 29 33.32 12.75 8.86
N GLU A 30 34.48 12.38 9.38
CA GLU A 30 34.60 11.24 10.27
C GLU A 30 33.59 11.33 11.43
N PRO A 31 32.91 10.22 11.75
CA PRO A 31 31.98 10.17 12.86
C PRO A 31 32.75 10.32 14.18
N GLU A 32 32.17 11.09 15.10
CA GLU A 32 32.70 11.24 16.45
C GLU A 32 31.86 10.47 17.45
N LYS A 33 32.52 9.81 18.40
CA LYS A 33 31.86 8.92 19.36
C LYS A 33 30.83 9.70 20.19
N GLY A 34 29.58 9.27 20.12
CA GLY A 34 28.47 9.90 20.84
C GLY A 34 27.84 11.10 20.12
N CYS A 35 28.39 11.52 18.99
CA CYS A 35 27.78 12.51 18.12
C CYS A 35 26.88 11.83 17.07
N GLY A 36 25.80 12.52 16.68
CA GLY A 36 24.93 12.11 15.56
C GLY A 36 25.63 12.29 14.20
N TRP A 37 24.87 12.23 13.11
CA TRP A 37 25.39 12.41 11.76
C TRP A 37 26.10 13.77 11.59
N ARG A 38 27.34 13.77 11.09
CA ARG A 38 28.19 14.96 10.93
C ARG A 38 28.57 15.17 9.46
N PHE A 39 28.51 16.42 9.00
CA PHE A 39 28.97 16.83 7.67
C PHE A 39 29.65 18.21 7.74
N LEU A 40 30.56 18.45 6.80
CA LEU A 40 31.38 19.65 6.66
C LEU A 40 30.64 20.75 5.89
N SER A 41 30.00 20.35 4.79
CA SER A 41 29.33 21.31 3.92
C SER A 41 28.18 20.66 3.15
N ILE A 42 27.25 21.50 2.71
CA ILE A 42 26.17 21.15 1.81
C ILE A 42 26.28 22.05 0.60
N LYS A 43 26.30 21.47 -0.59
CA LYS A 43 26.33 22.21 -1.86
C LYS A 43 25.14 21.81 -2.70
N THR A 44 24.51 22.76 -3.39
CA THR A 44 23.46 22.44 -4.35
C THR A 44 24.07 21.90 -5.64
N THR A 45 23.42 20.91 -6.27
CA THR A 45 23.79 20.47 -7.61
C THR A 45 23.15 21.37 -8.67
N SER A 46 23.60 21.25 -9.93
CA SER A 46 22.91 21.90 -11.05
C SER A 46 21.44 21.48 -11.14
N PHE A 47 21.14 20.20 -10.88
CA PHE A 47 19.78 19.68 -10.85
C PHE A 47 18.97 20.28 -9.69
N GLY A 48 19.52 20.32 -8.47
CA GLY A 48 18.86 20.90 -7.32
C GLY A 48 18.57 22.39 -7.48
N MET A 49 19.49 23.14 -8.10
CA MET A 49 19.28 24.56 -8.41
C MET A 49 18.13 24.77 -9.40
N VAL A 50 18.09 23.98 -10.48
CA VAL A 50 16.99 24.03 -11.46
C VAL A 50 15.65 23.67 -10.82
N LEU A 51 15.62 22.64 -9.97
CA LEU A 51 14.40 22.23 -9.27
C LEU A 51 13.95 23.31 -8.27
N ALA A 52 14.87 23.88 -7.49
CA ALA A 52 14.56 24.94 -6.54
C ALA A 52 14.02 26.19 -7.24
N ASP A 53 14.63 26.59 -8.35
CA ASP A 53 14.16 27.73 -9.16
C ASP A 53 12.75 27.48 -9.69
N PHE A 54 12.50 26.26 -10.20
CA PHE A 54 11.17 25.85 -10.65
C PHE A 54 10.13 25.91 -9.52
N LEU A 55 10.43 25.35 -8.34
CA LEU A 55 9.47 25.34 -7.23
C LEU A 55 9.19 26.74 -6.69
N LEU A 56 10.22 27.59 -6.59
CA LEU A 56 10.08 28.95 -6.04
C LEU A 56 9.41 29.93 -7.01
N ARG A 57 9.57 29.72 -8.32
CA ARG A 57 9.02 30.63 -9.35
C ARG A 57 7.75 30.11 -10.01
N SER A 58 7.34 28.88 -9.73
CA SER A 58 6.09 28.35 -10.29
C SER A 58 4.88 29.05 -9.67
N PRO A 59 3.88 29.44 -10.49
CA PRO A 59 2.62 29.95 -9.97
C PRO A 59 1.96 28.94 -9.04
N ILE A 60 1.29 29.42 -7.99
CA ILE A 60 0.67 28.53 -7.00
C ILE A 60 -0.42 27.65 -7.64
N GLU A 61 -1.08 28.16 -8.68
CA GLU A 61 -2.07 27.48 -9.51
C GLU A 61 -1.53 26.21 -10.15
N LEU A 62 -0.23 26.16 -10.46
CA LEU A 62 0.41 24.97 -11.01
C LEU A 62 0.39 23.81 -10.02
N PHE A 63 0.52 24.08 -8.72
CA PHE A 63 0.46 23.04 -7.69
C PHE A 63 -0.96 22.53 -7.49
N PHE A 64 -1.98 23.35 -7.71
CA PHE A 64 -3.38 22.90 -7.71
C PHE A 64 -3.73 22.04 -8.94
N GLN A 65 -3.00 22.18 -10.04
CA GLN A 65 -3.12 21.31 -11.22
C GLN A 65 -2.44 19.94 -11.04
N MET A 66 -1.57 19.79 -10.04
CA MET A 66 -0.92 18.53 -9.68
C MET A 66 -1.86 17.66 -8.83
N ASN A 67 -3.02 17.32 -9.38
CA ASN A 67 -4.06 16.53 -8.70
C ASN A 67 -3.88 15.01 -8.86
N SER A 68 -2.95 14.58 -9.72
CA SER A 68 -2.60 13.18 -9.92
C SER A 68 -1.09 13.02 -10.16
N LEU A 69 -0.58 11.81 -9.94
CA LEU A 69 0.81 11.47 -10.19
C LEU A 69 1.20 11.65 -11.66
N GLU A 70 0.28 11.38 -12.60
CA GLU A 70 0.56 11.44 -14.04
C GLU A 70 0.63 12.89 -14.53
N GLU A 71 -0.33 13.74 -14.13
CA GLU A 71 -0.30 15.19 -14.35
C GLU A 71 0.97 15.82 -13.76
N THR A 72 1.32 15.44 -12.54
CA THR A 72 2.54 15.90 -11.87
C THR A 72 3.78 15.52 -12.69
N ARG A 73 3.90 14.25 -13.09
CA ARG A 73 5.01 13.76 -13.92
C ARG A 73 5.10 14.51 -15.25
N LYS A 74 3.97 14.76 -15.90
CA LYS A 74 3.91 15.50 -17.16
C LYS A 74 4.43 16.92 -16.99
N ILE A 75 3.94 17.66 -16.00
CA ILE A 75 4.35 19.04 -15.73
C ILE A 75 5.85 19.11 -15.45
N PHE A 76 6.36 18.25 -14.56
CA PHE A 76 7.78 18.21 -14.24
C PHE A 76 8.63 17.88 -15.47
N ARG A 77 8.22 16.90 -16.28
CA ARG A 77 8.92 16.54 -17.52
C ARG A 77 8.97 17.72 -18.48
N GLU A 78 7.83 18.31 -18.81
CA GLU A 78 7.75 19.40 -19.79
C GLU A 78 8.57 20.63 -19.36
N LYS A 79 8.56 20.95 -18.07
CA LYS A 79 9.20 22.18 -17.57
C LYS A 79 10.68 22.02 -17.20
N LEU A 80 11.11 20.83 -16.76
CA LEU A 80 12.48 20.60 -16.25
C LEU A 80 13.38 19.83 -17.21
N SER A 81 12.85 19.01 -18.13
CA SER A 81 13.70 18.14 -18.98
C SER A 81 14.66 18.94 -19.87
N SER A 82 14.26 20.11 -20.35
CA SER A 82 15.10 21.01 -21.15
C SER A 82 16.23 21.66 -20.34
N GLN A 83 16.06 21.78 -19.02
CA GLN A 83 16.99 22.45 -18.12
C GLN A 83 17.96 21.47 -17.44
N VAL A 84 17.72 20.16 -17.55
CA VAL A 84 18.52 19.11 -16.90
C VAL A 84 18.99 18.10 -17.96
N PRO A 85 20.06 18.38 -18.73
CA PRO A 85 20.53 17.50 -19.81
C PRO A 85 20.96 16.09 -19.36
N SER A 86 21.29 15.93 -18.07
CA SER A 86 21.61 14.63 -17.46
C SER A 86 20.36 13.78 -17.17
N TRP A 87 19.16 14.36 -17.22
CA TRP A 87 17.91 13.63 -17.04
C TRP A 87 17.60 12.82 -18.30
N LYS A 88 18.03 11.57 -18.31
CA LYS A 88 17.88 10.66 -19.48
C LYS A 88 16.76 9.65 -19.33
N HIS A 89 16.46 9.25 -18.11
CA HIS A 89 15.52 8.17 -17.82
C HIS A 89 14.46 8.64 -16.85
N ILE A 90 13.23 8.16 -17.05
CA ILE A 90 12.17 8.23 -16.06
C ILE A 90 11.91 6.81 -15.64
N LEU A 91 11.84 6.58 -14.32
CA LEU A 91 11.36 5.31 -13.80
C LEU A 91 9.99 5.08 -14.45
N PRO A 92 9.83 4.01 -15.25
CA PRO A 92 8.56 3.75 -15.91
C PRO A 92 7.49 3.75 -14.82
N ALA A 93 6.31 4.29 -15.14
CA ALA A 93 5.16 4.00 -14.31
C ALA A 93 5.14 2.48 -14.14
N VAL A 94 5.24 2.00 -12.91
CA VAL A 94 5.02 0.58 -12.64
C VAL A 94 3.57 0.37 -13.04
N LEU A 95 3.34 -0.03 -14.29
CA LEU A 95 2.03 -0.43 -14.75
C LEU A 95 1.64 -1.54 -13.79
N LYS A 96 0.66 -1.26 -12.93
CA LYS A 96 0.05 -2.24 -12.05
C LYS A 96 -0.61 -3.27 -12.95
N LYS A 97 0.19 -4.23 -13.44
CA LYS A 97 -0.33 -5.36 -14.17
C LYS A 97 -0.89 -6.29 -13.12
N ASN A 98 -2.22 -6.35 -13.05
CA ASN A 98 -2.93 -7.27 -12.16
C ASN A 98 -2.26 -8.64 -12.19
N SER A 99 -2.05 -9.22 -11.02
CA SER A 99 -1.62 -10.61 -10.94
C SER A 99 -2.69 -11.50 -11.58
N THR A 100 -2.26 -12.61 -12.17
CA THR A 100 -3.13 -13.50 -12.94
C THR A 100 -3.08 -14.91 -12.40
N GLY A 101 -4.16 -15.65 -12.63
CA GLY A 101 -4.28 -17.05 -12.25
C GLY A 101 -4.53 -17.24 -10.75
N LEU A 102 -4.17 -18.41 -10.25
CA LEU A 102 -4.64 -18.87 -8.95
C LEU A 102 -3.79 -18.31 -7.81
N HIS A 103 -4.45 -17.79 -6.77
CA HIS A 103 -3.84 -17.34 -5.54
C HIS A 103 -4.24 -18.28 -4.41
N VAL A 104 -3.28 -18.69 -3.58
CA VAL A 104 -3.57 -19.49 -2.39
C VAL A 104 -3.22 -18.72 -1.13
N PHE A 105 -4.24 -18.41 -0.35
CA PHE A 105 -4.11 -17.70 0.92
C PHE A 105 -4.19 -18.68 2.08
N LYS A 106 -3.26 -18.56 3.04
CA LYS A 106 -3.48 -19.08 4.39
C LYS A 106 -4.29 -18.05 5.16
N VAL A 107 -5.53 -18.39 5.47
CA VAL A 107 -6.46 -17.62 6.29
C VAL A 107 -6.46 -18.21 7.69
N SER A 108 -6.21 -17.38 8.71
CA SER A 108 -6.11 -17.83 10.09
C SER A 108 -7.02 -17.01 10.99
N LEU A 109 -7.73 -17.69 11.88
CA LEU A 109 -8.51 -17.12 12.98
C LEU A 109 -8.09 -17.83 14.27
N TYR A 110 -7.46 -17.10 15.18
CA TYR A 110 -6.79 -17.65 16.36
C TYR A 110 -5.87 -18.84 16.02
N LYS A 111 -6.21 -20.04 16.53
CA LYS A 111 -5.44 -21.28 16.33
C LYS A 111 -5.96 -22.12 15.17
N SER A 112 -7.01 -21.69 14.47
CA SER A 112 -7.57 -22.37 13.30
C SER A 112 -7.07 -21.72 12.01
N TRP A 113 -6.81 -22.51 10.98
CA TRP A 113 -6.45 -21.98 9.67
C TRP A 113 -6.95 -22.84 8.51
N LYS A 114 -7.19 -22.17 7.38
CA LYS A 114 -7.60 -22.73 6.10
C LYS A 114 -6.68 -22.19 5.01
N MET A 115 -6.28 -23.03 4.05
CA MET A 115 -5.72 -22.59 2.79
C MET A 115 -6.85 -22.50 1.79
N ILE A 116 -7.13 -21.30 1.30
CA ILE A 116 -8.19 -21.01 0.34
C ILE A 116 -7.53 -20.66 -0.99
N ALA A 117 -7.88 -21.42 -2.02
CA ALA A 117 -7.52 -21.13 -3.40
C ALA A 117 -8.60 -20.27 -4.06
N ILE A 118 -8.18 -19.22 -4.77
CA ILE A 118 -9.07 -18.26 -5.42
C ILE A 118 -8.41 -17.69 -6.67
N ASP A 119 -9.16 -17.59 -7.78
CA ASP A 119 -8.66 -17.01 -9.02
C ASP A 119 -8.50 -15.50 -8.92
N ALA A 120 -7.48 -14.96 -9.60
CA ALA A 120 -7.17 -13.53 -9.62
C ALA A 120 -8.34 -12.64 -10.03
N ASP A 121 -9.21 -13.12 -10.92
CA ASP A 121 -10.36 -12.37 -11.43
C ASP A 121 -11.56 -12.42 -10.47
N SER A 122 -11.49 -13.21 -9.39
CA SER A 122 -12.51 -13.22 -8.35
C SER A 122 -12.54 -11.90 -7.60
N SER A 123 -13.75 -11.41 -7.31
CA SER A 123 -13.94 -10.19 -6.50
C SER A 123 -13.53 -10.41 -5.04
N LEU A 124 -13.24 -9.32 -4.34
CA LEU A 124 -13.02 -9.38 -2.89
C LEU A 124 -14.27 -9.81 -2.12
N ASN A 125 -15.46 -9.49 -2.63
CA ASN A 125 -16.71 -9.98 -2.05
C ASN A 125 -16.81 -11.52 -2.11
N ALA A 126 -16.47 -12.12 -3.26
CA ALA A 126 -16.40 -13.58 -3.38
C ALA A 126 -15.37 -14.20 -2.41
N PHE A 127 -14.27 -13.49 -2.17
CA PHE A 127 -13.27 -13.93 -1.19
C PHE A 127 -13.77 -13.85 0.25
N ALA A 128 -14.45 -12.76 0.63
CA ALA A 128 -15.07 -12.61 1.94
C ALA A 128 -16.05 -13.75 2.23
N PHE A 129 -16.95 -14.06 1.30
CA PHE A 129 -17.86 -15.21 1.41
C PHE A 129 -17.11 -16.54 1.57
N ALA A 130 -16.04 -16.75 0.80
CA ALA A 130 -15.24 -17.96 0.89
C ALA A 130 -14.53 -18.10 2.25
N ILE A 131 -14.09 -16.99 2.84
CA ILE A 131 -13.50 -16.96 4.18
C ILE A 131 -14.55 -17.31 5.23
N LEU A 132 -15.67 -16.59 5.26
CA LEU A 132 -16.72 -16.80 6.26
C LEU A 132 -17.27 -18.23 6.20
N ASN A 133 -17.59 -18.72 5.01
CA ASN A 133 -18.04 -20.10 4.80
C ASN A 133 -17.00 -21.13 5.28
N ALA A 134 -15.70 -20.90 5.05
CA ALA A 134 -14.65 -21.82 5.47
C ALA A 134 -14.49 -21.95 7.00
N PHE A 135 -15.03 -20.98 7.76
CA PHE A 135 -15.04 -20.95 9.22
C PHE A 135 -16.44 -21.14 9.82
N ASP A 136 -17.44 -21.49 9.00
CA ASP A 136 -18.85 -21.67 9.38
C ASP A 136 -19.48 -20.40 9.99
N PHE A 137 -19.12 -19.23 9.45
CA PHE A 137 -19.71 -17.93 9.82
C PHE A 137 -20.81 -17.54 8.83
N ASP A 138 -21.86 -16.92 9.34
CA ASP A 138 -22.86 -16.19 8.58
C ASP A 138 -22.28 -14.87 8.03
N CYS A 139 -22.87 -14.37 6.94
CA CYS A 139 -22.43 -13.15 6.27
C CYS A 139 -23.51 -12.07 6.32
N ASP A 140 -23.91 -11.70 7.52
CA ASP A 140 -24.98 -10.76 7.83
C ASP A 140 -24.48 -9.38 8.29
N HIS A 141 -23.17 -9.20 8.42
CA HIS A 141 -22.55 -7.97 8.91
C HIS A 141 -21.54 -7.34 7.94
N LEU A 142 -21.24 -6.08 8.19
CA LEU A 142 -20.27 -5.31 7.41
C LEU A 142 -18.84 -5.75 7.70
N TYR A 143 -17.96 -5.53 6.73
CA TYR A 143 -16.57 -5.93 6.81
C TYR A 143 -15.67 -4.99 6.00
N TYR A 144 -14.36 -5.13 6.19
CA TYR A 144 -13.35 -4.54 5.30
C TYR A 144 -12.10 -5.40 5.20
N PHE A 145 -11.35 -5.21 4.12
CA PHE A 145 -9.98 -5.71 3.97
C PHE A 145 -8.99 -4.59 4.23
N ASN A 146 -7.88 -4.89 4.91
CA ASN A 146 -6.78 -3.95 5.13
C ASN A 146 -5.45 -4.56 4.72
N TYR A 147 -4.68 -3.87 3.87
CA TYR A 147 -3.37 -4.32 3.41
C TYR A 147 -2.47 -3.12 3.10
N ILE A 148 -1.17 -3.37 2.98
CA ILE A 148 -0.20 -2.38 2.49
C ILE A 148 -0.08 -2.56 0.98
N ASP A 149 -0.35 -1.52 0.19
CA ASP A 149 -0.23 -1.59 -1.26
C ASP A 149 1.22 -1.55 -1.75
N THR A 150 1.43 -1.68 -3.07
CA THR A 150 2.76 -1.65 -3.68
C THR A 150 3.51 -0.33 -3.49
N ALA A 151 2.84 0.76 -3.11
CA ALA A 151 3.44 2.05 -2.80
C ALA A 151 3.78 2.19 -1.30
N GLY A 152 3.52 1.17 -0.48
CA GLY A 152 3.74 1.20 0.96
C GLY A 152 2.64 1.89 1.75
N VAL A 153 1.48 2.17 1.13
CA VAL A 153 0.36 2.86 1.77
C VAL A 153 -0.62 1.83 2.34
N SER A 154 -1.08 2.03 3.58
CA SER A 154 -2.16 1.23 4.15
C SER A 154 -3.47 1.57 3.47
N ARG A 155 -4.14 0.56 2.89
CA ARG A 155 -5.42 0.68 2.20
C ARG A 155 -6.47 -0.13 2.93
N ARG A 156 -7.65 0.46 3.12
CA ARG A 156 -8.86 -0.23 3.55
C ARG A 156 -9.85 -0.28 2.41
N ILE A 157 -10.41 -1.46 2.15
CA ILE A 157 -11.44 -1.69 1.13
C ILE A 157 -12.67 -2.23 1.84
N TYR A 158 -13.76 -1.48 1.82
CA TYR A 158 -14.94 -1.68 2.64
C TYR A 158 -16.05 -2.44 1.91
N HIS A 159 -16.94 -3.06 2.67
CA HIS A 159 -18.21 -3.57 2.17
C HIS A 159 -18.99 -2.47 1.43
N ASP A 160 -19.66 -2.84 0.34
CA ASP A 160 -20.43 -1.96 -0.55
C ASP A 160 -21.51 -1.09 0.13
N TYR A 161 -21.92 -1.41 1.37
CA TYR A 161 -22.94 -0.66 2.12
C TYR A 161 -22.37 0.41 3.04
N VAL A 162 -21.05 0.62 3.04
CA VAL A 162 -20.41 1.72 3.77
C VAL A 162 -20.42 2.98 2.90
N SER A 163 -21.32 3.91 3.21
CA SER A 163 -21.67 5.06 2.34
C SER A 163 -20.54 6.06 2.07
N GLU A 164 -19.54 6.16 2.95
CA GLU A 164 -18.45 7.14 2.86
C GLU A 164 -17.08 6.50 2.57
N ALA A 165 -17.06 5.22 2.16
CA ALA A 165 -15.82 4.54 1.85
C ALA A 165 -15.27 4.94 0.47
N GLU A 166 -13.98 5.29 0.43
CA GLU A 166 -13.25 5.60 -0.82
C GLU A 166 -13.06 4.37 -1.72
N HIS A 167 -13.01 3.18 -1.12
CA HIS A 167 -12.73 1.93 -1.82
C HIS A 167 -13.74 0.86 -1.38
N LEU A 168 -14.50 0.32 -2.34
CA LEU A 168 -15.52 -0.71 -2.10
C LEU A 168 -15.07 -2.06 -2.64
N VAL A 169 -15.45 -3.16 -1.98
CA VAL A 169 -15.02 -4.53 -2.37
C VAL A 169 -15.51 -4.94 -3.76
N SER A 170 -16.60 -4.36 -4.25
CA SER A 170 -17.11 -4.56 -5.61
C SER A 170 -16.17 -4.01 -6.70
N ASP A 171 -15.32 -3.04 -6.38
CA ASP A 171 -14.39 -2.41 -7.34
C ASP A 171 -13.07 -3.18 -7.52
N TYR A 172 -12.83 -4.22 -6.70
CA TYR A 172 -11.54 -4.91 -6.64
C TYR A 172 -11.67 -6.42 -6.87
N THR A 173 -10.73 -6.93 -7.66
CA THR A 173 -10.43 -8.36 -7.74
C THR A 173 -9.18 -8.70 -6.96
N ILE A 174 -8.96 -9.98 -6.64
CA ILE A 174 -7.73 -10.46 -5.98
C ILE A 174 -6.48 -10.02 -6.76
N GLY A 175 -6.53 -10.14 -8.09
CA GLY A 175 -5.44 -9.77 -8.98
C GLY A 175 -5.11 -8.29 -8.96
N SER A 176 -6.11 -7.43 -8.78
CA SER A 176 -5.93 -5.97 -8.75
C SER A 176 -5.13 -5.48 -7.55
N LEU A 177 -5.11 -6.25 -6.45
CA LEU A 177 -4.33 -5.94 -5.27
C LEU A 177 -2.82 -6.09 -5.49
N ASN A 178 -2.40 -6.87 -6.48
CA ASN A 178 -0.99 -7.11 -6.83
C ASN A 178 -0.13 -7.60 -5.65
N LEU A 179 -0.73 -8.41 -4.78
CA LEU A 179 -0.07 -8.96 -3.60
C LEU A 179 1.09 -9.88 -4.01
N GLN A 180 2.19 -9.80 -3.27
CA GLN A 180 3.35 -10.68 -3.44
C GLN A 180 3.28 -11.86 -2.48
N VAL A 181 3.88 -13.00 -2.86
CA VAL A 181 4.00 -14.15 -1.94
C VAL A 181 4.73 -13.71 -0.67
N GLY A 182 4.15 -14.05 0.49
CA GLY A 182 4.63 -13.60 1.79
C GLY A 182 3.94 -12.34 2.32
N GLN A 183 3.23 -11.60 1.48
CA GLN A 183 2.48 -10.42 1.89
C GLN A 183 1.22 -10.80 2.66
N THR A 184 0.87 -9.97 3.63
CA THR A 184 -0.29 -10.16 4.50
C THR A 184 -1.37 -9.13 4.27
N MET A 185 -2.61 -9.54 4.49
CA MET A 185 -3.81 -8.72 4.56
C MET A 185 -4.60 -9.12 5.81
N THR A 186 -5.39 -8.21 6.35
CA THR A 186 -6.36 -8.50 7.40
C THR A 186 -7.75 -8.38 6.80
N PHE A 187 -8.62 -9.34 7.10
CA PHE A 187 -10.05 -9.24 6.84
C PHE A 187 -10.74 -9.06 8.19
N VAL A 188 -11.43 -7.94 8.35
CA VAL A 188 -12.14 -7.60 9.58
C VAL A 188 -13.62 -7.70 9.28
N PHE A 189 -14.31 -8.59 9.98
CA PHE A 189 -15.73 -8.86 9.83
C PHE A 189 -16.46 -8.53 11.13
N ASP A 190 -17.68 -8.00 11.00
CA ASP A 190 -18.50 -7.50 12.09
C ASP A 190 -17.83 -6.33 12.84
N PHE A 191 -18.38 -5.13 12.71
CA PHE A 191 -17.81 -3.94 13.38
C PHE A 191 -18.15 -3.87 14.87
N GLY A 192 -19.08 -4.71 15.36
CA GLY A 192 -19.35 -4.90 16.78
C GLY A 192 -18.30 -5.81 17.42
N ASP A 193 -18.23 -7.06 16.96
CA ASP A 193 -17.36 -8.09 17.56
C ASP A 193 -15.91 -8.07 17.04
N ASN A 194 -15.66 -7.40 15.92
CA ASN A 194 -14.34 -7.18 15.34
C ASN A 194 -13.56 -8.48 15.12
N TRP A 195 -14.14 -9.42 14.37
CA TRP A 195 -13.49 -10.66 13.98
C TRP A 195 -12.34 -10.39 13.01
N GLU A 196 -11.11 -10.61 13.46
CA GLU A 196 -9.90 -10.36 12.66
C GLU A 196 -9.31 -11.66 12.10
N PHE A 197 -9.48 -11.86 10.80
CA PHE A 197 -8.83 -12.93 10.07
C PHE A 197 -7.49 -12.45 9.50
N LYS A 198 -6.42 -13.20 9.74
CA LYS A 198 -5.11 -12.96 9.13
C LYS A 198 -4.97 -13.73 7.84
N LEU A 199 -4.73 -13.02 6.74
CA LEU A 199 -4.57 -13.58 5.40
C LEU A 199 -3.11 -13.45 4.99
N LEU A 200 -2.50 -14.56 4.61
CA LEU A 200 -1.13 -14.61 4.09
C LEU A 200 -1.17 -15.22 2.69
N LEU A 201 -0.73 -14.48 1.67
CA LEU A 201 -0.55 -15.05 0.34
C LEU A 201 0.62 -16.04 0.37
N LYS A 202 0.33 -17.32 0.23
CA LYS A 202 1.31 -18.40 0.32
C LYS A 202 1.92 -18.76 -1.02
N GLU A 203 1.08 -18.85 -2.05
CA GLU A 203 1.47 -19.39 -3.35
C GLU A 203 0.69 -18.69 -4.48
N LEU A 204 1.33 -18.62 -5.65
CA LEU A 204 0.76 -18.17 -6.92
C LEU A 204 0.88 -19.31 -7.93
N ASN A 205 -0.20 -19.60 -8.65
CA ASN A 205 -0.27 -20.62 -9.71
C ASN A 205 0.32 -21.99 -9.33
N PRO A 206 -0.07 -22.59 -8.19
CA PRO A 206 0.41 -23.92 -7.85
C PRO A 206 -0.09 -24.97 -8.85
N ILE A 207 0.81 -25.83 -9.31
CA ILE A 207 0.54 -26.86 -10.33
C ILE A 207 -0.53 -27.86 -9.86
N GLU A 208 -0.56 -28.13 -8.56
CA GLU A 208 -1.44 -29.15 -7.96
C GLU A 208 -2.87 -28.68 -7.74
N VAL A 209 -3.16 -27.38 -7.90
CA VAL A 209 -4.50 -26.82 -7.67
C VAL A 209 -5.09 -26.31 -8.97
N GLN A 210 -6.22 -26.92 -9.37
CA GLN A 210 -6.95 -26.51 -10.57
C GLN A 210 -7.69 -25.18 -10.35
N ALA A 211 -7.84 -24.38 -11.41
CA ALA A 211 -8.68 -23.18 -11.38
C ALA A 211 -10.16 -23.50 -11.06
N GLY A 212 -10.94 -22.51 -10.64
CA GLY A 212 -12.35 -22.70 -10.30
C GLY A 212 -12.83 -21.79 -9.17
N PRO A 213 -14.06 -22.01 -8.64
CA PRO A 213 -14.60 -21.18 -7.59
C PRO A 213 -13.73 -21.24 -6.32
N PRO A 214 -13.77 -20.17 -5.49
CA PRO A 214 -13.04 -20.14 -4.23
C PRO A 214 -13.30 -21.39 -3.40
N ARG A 215 -12.25 -22.05 -2.92
CA ARG A 215 -12.41 -23.28 -2.13
C ARG A 215 -11.27 -23.54 -1.16
N VAL A 216 -11.59 -24.23 -0.07
CA VAL A 216 -10.59 -24.73 0.88
C VAL A 216 -9.83 -25.89 0.25
N VAL A 217 -8.50 -25.76 0.14
CA VAL A 217 -7.60 -26.81 -0.38
C VAL A 217 -6.84 -27.52 0.73
N LYS A 218 -6.74 -26.91 1.92
CA LYS A 218 -6.14 -27.50 3.11
C LYS A 218 -6.70 -26.84 4.35
N SER A 219 -6.77 -27.56 5.45
CA SER A 219 -7.15 -27.02 6.75
C SER A 219 -6.23 -27.56 7.84
N GLY A 220 -6.12 -26.84 8.95
CA GLY A 220 -5.45 -27.35 10.13
C GLY A 220 -5.57 -26.40 11.32
N GLY A 221 -4.89 -26.78 12.41
CA GLY A 221 -5.06 -26.12 13.69
C GLY A 221 -6.28 -26.63 14.45
N ASN A 222 -6.76 -25.82 15.39
CA ASN A 222 -7.93 -26.15 16.21
C ASN A 222 -9.25 -26.00 15.41
N PRO A 223 -10.36 -26.57 15.89
CA PRO A 223 -11.69 -26.20 15.40
C PRO A 223 -11.85 -24.66 15.42
N PRO A 224 -12.51 -24.10 14.40
CA PRO A 224 -12.83 -22.67 14.41
C PRO A 224 -13.70 -22.34 15.63
N PRO A 225 -13.58 -21.13 16.20
CA PRO A 225 -14.55 -20.68 17.20
C PRO A 225 -15.95 -20.63 16.57
N LEU A 226 -16.99 -20.80 17.40
CA LEU A 226 -18.35 -20.44 16.99
C LEU A 226 -18.42 -18.91 16.82
N GLN A 227 -19.15 -18.45 15.80
CA GLN A 227 -19.34 -17.02 15.56
C GLN A 227 -20.07 -16.37 16.75
N TYR A 228 -21.27 -16.85 17.09
CA TYR A 228 -22.02 -16.40 18.26
C TYR A 228 -22.40 -17.64 19.07
N PRO A 229 -21.70 -17.94 20.18
CA PRO A 229 -22.13 -18.96 21.11
C PRO A 229 -23.49 -18.54 21.69
N ASP A 230 -24.46 -19.45 21.75
CA ASP A 230 -25.69 -19.21 22.50
C ASP A 230 -25.32 -18.96 23.97
N TYR A 231 -25.44 -17.70 24.40
CA TYR A 231 -25.47 -17.37 25.82
C TYR A 231 -26.91 -17.63 26.26
N ASP A 232 -27.19 -18.86 26.72
CA ASP A 232 -28.45 -19.14 27.40
C ASP A 232 -28.65 -18.08 28.51
N GLU A 233 -29.82 -17.43 28.48
CA GLU A 233 -30.28 -16.50 29.50
C GLU A 233 -30.34 -17.23 30.86
N ASP A 234 -29.45 -16.87 31.78
CA ASP A 234 -29.63 -17.12 33.23
C ASP A 234 -30.63 -16.11 33.84
#